data_AF-A0A4R3ASK7-F1
#
_entry.id   AF-A0A4R3ASK7-F1
#
_cell.length_a   1.000
_cell.length_b   1.000
_cell.length_c   1.000
_cell.angle_alpha   90.00
_cell.angle_beta   90.00
_cell.angle_gamma   90.00
#
_symmetry.space_group_name_H-M   'P 1'
#
loop_
_entity.id
_entity.type
_entity.pdbx_description
1 polymer ?
#
loop_
_entity_poly.entity_id
_entity_poly.type
_entity_poly.pdbx_seq_one_letter_code
_entity_poly.pdbx_strand_id
1 'polypeptide(L)'
;MGAFAKFGGYIAVKWVIFYIYLFLEGNSKWDFGRVNVEGFFLAVFMLLSLPILEVVLLFLPVRLSFRQSKWTRLLILFCVFSLEFALGWYETNQDLETWMLVKIGLSILLFLLFYRKQFIS
;
A
#
# COMPACT_ATOMS: atom_id res chain seq x y z
N MET A 1 8.69 19.03 6.63
CA MET A 1 8.94 17.64 6.19
C MET A 1 9.02 17.59 4.67
N GLY A 2 10.09 17.02 4.11
CA GLY A 2 10.19 16.82 2.66
C GLY A 2 9.08 15.88 2.15
N ALA A 3 8.67 16.06 0.90
CA ALA A 3 7.61 15.26 0.27
C ALA A 3 7.87 13.73 0.36
N PHE A 4 9.15 13.34 0.29
CA PHE A 4 9.60 11.95 0.45
C PHE A 4 9.37 11.42 1.87
N ALA A 5 9.73 12.18 2.92
CA ALA A 5 9.50 11.76 4.30
C ALA A 5 8.01 11.60 4.63
N LYS A 6 7.17 12.47 4.07
CA LYS A 6 5.71 12.38 4.24
C LYS A 6 5.13 11.14 3.54
N PHE A 7 5.61 10.85 2.33
CA PHE A 7 5.19 9.67 1.58
C PHE A 7 5.67 8.37 2.23
N GLY A 8 6.93 8.35 2.68
CA GLY A 8 7.48 7.22 3.45
C GLY A 8 6.70 6.96 4.73
N GLY A 9 6.30 8.02 5.46
CA GLY A 9 5.43 7.88 6.63
C GLY A 9 4.05 7.31 6.29
N TYR A 10 3.44 7.75 5.19
CA TYR A 10 2.18 7.19 4.69
C TYR A 10 2.31 5.68 4.38
N ILE A 11 3.34 5.28 3.64
CA ILE A 11 3.59 3.88 3.30
C ILE A 11 3.87 3.06 4.56
N ALA A 12 4.72 3.54 5.45
CA ALA A 12 5.06 2.84 6.69
C ALA A 12 3.82 2.57 7.56
N VAL A 13 2.99 3.59 7.79
CA VAL A 13 1.75 3.44 8.58
C VAL A 13 0.78 2.49 7.89
N LYS A 14 0.64 2.59 6.55
CA LYS A 14 -0.22 1.70 5.77
C LYS A 14 0.19 0.24 5.96
N TRP A 15 1.47 -0.07 5.76
CA TRP A 15 1.94 -1.45 5.83
C TRP A 15 1.92 -2.00 7.25
N VAL A 16 2.22 -1.18 8.27
CA VAL A 16 2.08 -1.60 9.67
C VAL A 16 0.64 -1.99 9.99
N ILE A 17 -0.35 -1.17 9.61
CA ILE A 17 -1.76 -1.49 9.87
C ILE A 17 -2.20 -2.71 9.05
N PHE A 18 -1.76 -2.81 7.79
CA PHE A 18 -2.09 -3.95 6.95
C PHE A 18 -1.50 -5.27 7.49
N TYR A 19 -0.27 -5.26 8.03
CA TYR A 19 0.31 -6.44 8.66
C TYR A 19 -0.39 -6.83 9.96
N ILE A 20 -0.78 -5.86 10.78
CA ILE A 20 -1.61 -6.14 11.96
C ILE A 20 -2.92 -6.81 11.53
N TYR A 21 -3.56 -6.29 10.47
CA TYR A 21 -4.78 -6.87 9.92
C TYR A 21 -4.56 -8.32 9.45
N LEU A 22 -3.52 -8.58 8.63
CA LEU A 22 -3.20 -9.94 8.16
C LEU A 22 -2.87 -10.89 9.32
N PHE A 23 -2.20 -10.41 10.37
CA PHE A 23 -1.88 -11.21 11.55
C PHE A 23 -3.13 -11.57 12.36
N LEU A 24 -4.08 -10.64 12.49
CA LEU A 24 -5.33 -10.86 13.22
C LEU A 24 -6.34 -11.71 12.43
N GLU A 25 -6.38 -11.57 11.11
CA GLU A 25 -7.23 -12.39 10.22
C GLU A 25 -6.61 -13.78 9.98
N GLY A 26 -5.29 -13.93 10.21
CA GLY A 26 -4.47 -15.11 9.96
C GLY A 26 -4.75 -16.35 10.81
N ASN A 27 -6.02 -16.62 11.15
CA ASN A 27 -6.44 -17.83 11.86
C ASN A 27 -6.64 -19.06 10.95
N SER A 28 -6.24 -19.05 9.66
CA SER A 28 -6.47 -20.22 8.79
C SER A 28 -5.51 -20.51 7.61
N LYS A 29 -4.54 -19.66 7.23
CA LYS A 29 -3.62 -19.96 6.10
C LYS A 29 -2.14 -19.65 6.29
N TRP A 30 -1.79 -18.76 7.22
CA TRP A 30 -0.38 -18.51 7.58
C TRP A 30 0.01 -19.45 8.73
N ASP A 31 0.24 -20.72 8.40
CA ASP A 31 0.76 -21.71 9.36
C ASP A 31 2.24 -21.43 9.63
N PHE A 32 2.51 -20.47 10.51
CA PHE A 32 3.85 -20.16 11.00
C PHE A 32 4.52 -21.36 11.71
N GLY A 33 3.76 -22.41 12.03
CA GLY A 33 4.24 -23.66 12.60
C GLY A 33 5.01 -24.56 11.63
N ARG A 34 4.92 -24.31 10.31
CA ARG A 34 5.68 -25.04 9.26
C ARG A 34 6.84 -24.27 8.66
N VAL A 35 7.24 -23.17 9.28
CA VAL A 35 8.21 -22.25 8.69
C VAL A 35 9.62 -22.65 9.08
N ASN A 36 10.28 -23.42 8.21
CA ASN A 36 11.75 -23.51 8.20
C ASN A 36 12.35 -22.10 8.06
N VAL A 37 13.59 -21.89 8.53
CA VAL A 37 14.31 -20.59 8.51
C VAL A 37 14.21 -19.90 7.14
N GLU A 38 14.23 -20.66 6.04
CA GLU A 38 14.06 -20.18 4.67
C GLU A 38 12.66 -19.58 4.39
N GLY A 39 11.59 -20.22 4.87
CA GLY A 39 10.23 -19.70 4.74
C GLY A 39 10.01 -18.43 5.56
N PHE A 40 10.68 -18.30 6.70
CA PHE A 40 10.61 -17.11 7.54
C PHE A 40 11.34 -15.96 6.86
N PHE A 41 12.53 -16.24 6.34
CA PHE A 41 13.30 -15.26 5.57
C PHE A 41 12.54 -14.79 4.33
N LEU A 42 11.91 -15.71 3.60
CA LEU A 42 11.12 -15.37 2.40
C LEU A 42 9.89 -14.53 2.76
N ALA A 43 9.18 -14.87 3.83
CA ALA A 43 8.06 -14.09 4.34
C ALA A 43 8.50 -12.69 4.77
N VAL A 44 9.57 -12.56 5.55
CA VAL A 44 10.14 -11.26 5.97
C VAL A 44 10.62 -10.46 4.76
N PHE A 45 11.22 -11.11 3.77
CA PHE A 45 11.65 -10.47 2.55
C PHE A 45 10.46 -9.91 1.76
N MET A 46 9.38 -10.68 1.61
CA MET A 46 8.13 -10.21 0.99
C MET A 46 7.49 -9.06 1.79
N LEU A 47 7.52 -9.13 3.13
CA LEU A 47 7.03 -8.08 4.03
C LEU A 47 7.84 -6.77 3.93
N LEU A 48 9.08 -6.80 3.44
CA LEU A 48 9.88 -5.58 3.30
C LEU A 48 9.96 -5.11 1.85
N SER A 49 9.95 -6.02 0.90
CA SER A 49 10.05 -5.71 -0.53
C SER A 49 8.80 -5.04 -1.08
N LEU A 50 7.59 -5.48 -0.67
CA LEU A 50 6.34 -4.89 -1.15
C LEU A 50 6.19 -3.40 -0.77
N PRO A 51 6.45 -2.97 0.49
CA PRO A 51 6.49 -1.55 0.83
C PRO A 51 7.49 -0.75 0.01
N ILE A 52 8.69 -1.31 -0.22
CA ILE A 52 9.74 -0.65 -1.00
C ILE A 52 9.32 -0.50 -2.46
N LEU A 53 8.72 -1.54 -3.04
CA LEU A 53 8.26 -1.56 -4.42
C LEU A 53 7.13 -0.54 -4.64
N GLU A 54 6.19 -0.45 -3.70
CA GLU A 54 5.18 0.63 -3.70
C GLU A 54 5.81 2.01 -3.60
N VAL A 55 6.87 2.18 -2.81
CA VAL A 55 7.57 3.47 -2.74
C VAL A 55 8.15 3.85 -4.08
N VAL A 56 8.87 2.93 -4.72
CA VAL A 56 9.53 3.17 -6.00
C VAL A 56 8.52 3.46 -7.11
N LEU A 57 7.43 2.69 -7.18
CA LEU A 57 6.43 2.83 -8.25
C LEU A 57 5.49 4.02 -8.04
N LEU A 58 5.00 4.23 -6.82
CA LEU A 58 3.89 5.14 -6.57
C LEU A 58 4.35 6.54 -6.14
N PHE A 59 5.60 6.72 -5.68
CA PHE A 59 6.09 8.03 -5.22
C PHE A 59 6.03 9.10 -6.32
N LEU A 60 6.52 8.74 -7.51
CA LEU A 60 6.65 9.68 -8.62
C LEU A 60 5.28 10.16 -9.16
N PRO A 61 4.31 9.28 -9.48
CA PRO A 61 2.98 9.72 -9.89
C PRO A 61 2.23 10.47 -8.80
N VAL A 62 2.36 10.07 -7.52
CA VAL A 62 1.78 10.82 -6.39
C VAL A 62 2.39 12.22 -6.31
N ARG A 63 3.71 12.36 -6.45
CA ARG A 63 4.38 13.66 -6.44
C ARG A 63 3.95 14.54 -7.61
N LEU A 64 3.80 13.97 -8.81
CA LEU A 64 3.33 14.68 -9.99
C LEU A 64 1.90 15.17 -9.81
N SER A 65 1.02 14.38 -9.18
CA SER A 65 -0.38 14.74 -8.93
C SER A 65 -0.53 16.07 -8.17
N PHE A 66 0.37 16.36 -7.23
CA PHE A 66 0.34 17.59 -6.43
C PHE A 66 0.74 18.85 -7.19
N ARG A 67 1.39 18.72 -8.35
CA ARG A 67 1.72 19.85 -9.23
C ARG A 67 0.62 20.18 -10.24
N GLN A 68 -0.38 19.31 -10.35
CA GLN A 68 -1.45 19.44 -11.33
C GLN A 68 -2.70 20.10 -10.74
N SER A 69 -3.60 20.50 -11.64
CA SER A 69 -4.94 21.02 -11.29
C SER A 69 -5.74 20.01 -10.45
N LYS A 70 -6.74 20.49 -9.69
CA LYS A 70 -7.54 19.65 -8.78
C LYS A 70 -8.13 18.40 -9.47
N TRP A 71 -8.70 18.57 -10.67
CA TRP A 71 -9.30 17.47 -11.43
C TRP A 71 -8.26 16.48 -11.96
N THR A 72 -7.16 16.99 -12.52
CA THR A 72 -6.06 16.15 -13.02
C THR A 72 -5.38 15.38 -11.88
N ARG A 73 -5.27 15.99 -10.69
CA ARG A 73 -4.76 15.34 -9.49
C ARG A 73 -5.62 14.15 -9.08
N LEU A 74 -6.95 14.32 -9.05
CA LEU A 74 -7.88 13.24 -8.73
C LEU A 74 -7.77 12.09 -9.74
N LEU A 75 -7.66 12.41 -11.03
CA LEU A 75 -7.45 11.42 -12.09
C LEU A 75 -6.14 10.64 -11.90
N ILE A 76 -5.03 11.33 -11.66
CA ILE A 76 -3.72 10.68 -11.44
C ILE A 76 -3.78 9.78 -10.21
N LEU A 77 -4.37 10.26 -9.11
CA LEU A 77 -4.48 9.47 -7.89
C LEU A 77 -5.41 8.27 -8.05
N PHE A 78 -6.50 8.42 -8.80
CA PHE A 78 -7.35 7.30 -9.17
C PHE A 78 -6.53 6.24 -9.91
N CYS A 79 -5.75 6.63 -10.93
CA CYS A 79 -4.87 5.71 -11.63
C CYS A 79 -3.83 5.03 -10.71
N VAL A 80 -3.26 5.78 -9.75
CA VAL A 80 -2.31 5.23 -8.75
C VAL A 80 -2.97 4.16 -7.90
N PHE A 81 -4.16 4.42 -7.36
CA PHE A 81 -4.90 3.46 -6.55
C PHE A 81 -5.38 2.26 -7.36
N SER A 82 -5.84 2.47 -8.59
CA SER A 82 -6.18 1.38 -9.51
C SER A 82 -4.98 0.50 -9.83
N LEU A 83 -3.79 1.09 -10.01
CA LEU A 83 -2.56 0.36 -10.25
C LEU A 83 -2.11 -0.42 -9.01
N GLU A 84 -2.22 0.17 -7.83
CA GLU A 84 -1.98 -0.53 -6.55
C GLU A 84 -2.89 -1.74 -6.38
N PHE A 85 -4.18 -1.59 -6.70
CA PHE A 85 -5.15 -2.69 -6.66
C PHE A 85 -4.84 -3.76 -7.70
N ALA A 86 -4.50 -3.37 -8.94
CA ALA A 86 -4.17 -4.29 -10.02
C ALA A 86 -2.91 -5.12 -9.71
N LEU A 87 -1.91 -4.54 -9.03
CA LEU A 87 -0.74 -5.28 -8.56
C LEU A 87 -1.14 -6.35 -7.55
N GLY A 88 -1.96 -6.01 -6.56
CA GLY A 88 -2.47 -6.99 -5.58
C GLY A 88 -3.34 -8.08 -6.22
N TRP A 89 -4.11 -7.73 -7.26
CA TRP A 89 -4.92 -8.68 -8.03
C TRP A 89 -4.05 -9.65 -8.84
N TYR A 90 -2.96 -9.16 -9.41
CA TYR A 90 -2.03 -9.99 -10.15
C TYR A 90 -1.29 -10.97 -9.23
N GLU A 91 -0.90 -10.52 -8.03
CA GLU A 91 -0.26 -11.36 -7.01
C GLU A 91 -1.17 -12.48 -6.49
N THR A 92 -2.49 -12.27 -6.46
CA THR A 92 -3.50 -13.27 -6.04
C THR A 92 -3.96 -14.17 -7.18
N ASN A 93 -3.23 -14.21 -8.30
CA ASN A 93 -3.58 -15.03 -9.46
C ASN A 93 -5.01 -14.75 -9.98
N GLN A 94 -5.44 -13.50 -9.85
CA GLN A 94 -6.75 -12.99 -10.27
C GLN A 94 -7.95 -13.34 -9.38
N ASP A 95 -7.73 -13.87 -8.19
CA ASP A 95 -8.78 -14.09 -7.21
C ASP A 95 -9.03 -12.85 -6.35
N LEU A 96 -10.31 -12.46 -6.25
CA LEU A 96 -10.74 -11.35 -5.39
C LEU A 96 -10.70 -11.78 -3.92
N GLU A 97 -9.66 -11.37 -3.21
CA GLU A 97 -9.54 -11.63 -1.77
C GLU A 97 -9.98 -10.41 -0.93
N THR A 98 -10.61 -10.66 0.22
CA THR A 98 -11.14 -9.63 1.12
C THR A 98 -10.06 -8.65 1.59
N TRP A 99 -8.84 -9.13 1.83
CA TRP A 99 -7.72 -8.28 2.23
C TRP A 99 -7.37 -7.23 1.17
N MET A 100 -7.64 -7.46 -0.11
CA MET A 100 -7.37 -6.49 -1.17
C MET A 100 -8.30 -5.27 -1.06
N LEU A 101 -9.57 -5.50 -0.73
CA LEU A 101 -10.54 -4.44 -0.47
C LEU A 101 -10.18 -3.66 0.79
N VAL A 102 -9.71 -4.35 1.83
CA VAL A 102 -9.23 -3.71 3.06
C VAL A 102 -7.97 -2.88 2.78
N LYS A 103 -7.02 -3.42 2.01
CA LYS A 103 -5.79 -2.72 1.63
C LYS A 103 -6.09 -1.44 0.86
N ILE A 104 -6.93 -1.49 -0.18
CA ILE A 104 -7.23 -0.30 -0.97
C ILE A 104 -8.01 0.75 -0.18
N GLY A 105 -8.95 0.33 0.66
CA GLY A 105 -9.69 1.23 1.56
C GLY A 105 -8.75 1.93 2.54
N LEU A 106 -7.82 1.17 3.13
CA LEU A 106 -6.78 1.69 4.02
C LEU A 106 -5.84 2.68 3.29
N SER A 107 -5.42 2.36 2.06
CA SER A 107 -4.60 3.23 1.22
C SER A 107 -5.26 4.58 0.98
N ILE A 108 -6.53 4.59 0.55
CA ILE A 108 -7.28 5.81 0.28
C ILE A 108 -7.46 6.63 1.57
N LEU A 109 -7.86 5.99 2.67
CA LEU A 109 -8.15 6.67 3.94
C LEU A 109 -6.88 7.29 4.54
N LEU A 110 -5.77 6.54 4.59
CA LEU A 110 -4.49 7.06 5.07
C LEU A 110 -3.94 8.13 4.15
N PHE A 111 -4.12 8.00 2.84
CA PHE A 111 -3.69 9.02 1.89
C PHE A 111 -4.44 10.34 2.14
N LEU A 112 -5.75 10.28 2.34
CA LEU A 112 -6.55 11.46 2.70
C LEU A 112 -6.11 12.05 4.04
N LEU A 113 -5.82 11.23 5.06
CA LEU A 113 -5.34 11.74 6.35
C LEU A 113 -3.99 12.43 6.24
N PHE A 114 -3.01 11.79 5.58
CA PHE A 114 -1.68 12.36 5.41
C PHE A 114 -1.73 13.60 4.52
N TYR A 115 -2.44 13.57 3.40
CA TYR A 115 -2.41 14.62 2.38
C TYR A 115 -3.60 15.58 2.41
N ARG A 116 -4.46 15.54 3.44
CA ARG A 116 -5.62 16.44 3.61
C ARG A 116 -5.31 17.90 3.29
N LYS A 117 -4.22 18.44 3.86
CA LYS A 117 -3.83 19.85 3.66
C LYS A 117 -3.46 20.17 2.21
N GLN A 118 -2.88 19.22 1.49
CA GLN A 118 -2.51 19.37 0.09
C GLN A 118 -3.73 19.35 -0.83
N PHE A 119 -4.86 18.77 -0.42
CA PHE A 119 -6.11 18.79 -1.19
C PHE A 119 -6.96 20.05 -0.99
N ILE A 120 -6.84 20.67 0.18
CA ILE A 120 -7.60 21.88 0.52
C ILE A 120 -6.96 23.13 -0.12
N SER A 121 -5.63 23.10 -0.32
CA SER A 121 -4.86 24.13 -1.04
C SER A 121 -4.97 24.00 -2.56
#